data_AF-A0A841HXT5-F1
#
_entry.id   AF-A0A841HXT5-F1
#
_cell.length_a   1.000
_cell.length_b   1.000
_cell.length_c   1.000
_cell.angle_alpha   90.00
_cell.angle_beta   90.00
_cell.angle_gamma   90.00
#
_symmetry.space_group_name_H-M   'P 1'
#
loop_
_entity.id
_entity.type
_entity.pdbx_description
1 polymer ?
#
loop_
_entity_poly.entity_id
_entity_poly.type
_entity_poly.pdbx_seq_one_letter_code
_entity_poly.pdbx_strand_id
1 'polypeptide(L)'
;MDTHRPPLGPGQTAKYPYELQALEGLGLSDLELDAALRFVLGFVETCARRRRGTHLDARDPPDRPAVVGGQRTAAAAHPDAHRYPLAVRVGTAVGNAFQALSNPDHAYTFGLQRVLDGPAALIQDRSRASFPPCGPETLN
;
A
#
# COMPACT_ATOMS: atom_id res chain seq x y z
N MET A 1 11.20 -21.41 -16.29
CA MET A 1 10.47 -22.54 -15.69
C MET A 1 9.61 -21.97 -14.59
N ASP A 2 8.49 -21.39 -15.03
CA ASP A 2 7.51 -20.65 -14.23
C ASP A 2 6.73 -21.59 -13.33
N THR A 3 7.12 -21.66 -12.07
CA THR A 3 6.31 -22.27 -11.02
C THR A 3 5.20 -21.30 -10.63
N HIS A 4 4.19 -21.16 -11.49
CA HIS A 4 2.95 -20.41 -11.23
C HIS A 4 1.94 -21.24 -10.41
N ARG A 5 2.43 -22.03 -9.46
CA ARG A 5 1.58 -22.64 -8.44
C ARG A 5 2.12 -22.22 -7.08
N PRO A 6 1.52 -21.20 -6.45
CA PRO A 6 1.84 -20.83 -5.09
C PRO A 6 1.77 -22.08 -4.19
N PRO A 7 2.65 -22.25 -3.19
CA PRO A 7 2.54 -23.33 -2.24
C PRO A 7 1.21 -23.20 -1.49
N LEU A 8 0.22 -24.01 -1.89
CA LEU A 8 -1.10 -24.07 -1.28
C LEU A 8 -1.02 -24.92 -0.01
N GLY A 9 -0.50 -24.33 1.07
CA GLY A 9 -0.73 -24.86 2.41
C GLY A 9 -2.24 -24.82 2.73
N PRO A 10 -2.75 -25.65 3.65
CA PRO A 10 -4.19 -25.75 3.96
C PRO A 10 -4.85 -24.42 4.34
N GLY A 11 -4.09 -23.45 4.88
CA GLY A 11 -4.60 -22.09 5.13
C GLY A 11 -4.71 -21.20 3.88
N GLN A 12 -3.90 -21.44 2.84
CA GLN A 12 -3.87 -20.63 1.61
C GLN A 12 -5.00 -21.00 0.65
N THR A 13 -5.41 -22.29 0.62
CA THR A 13 -6.52 -22.79 -0.21
C THR A 13 -7.88 -22.27 0.25
N ALA A 14 -8.09 -22.07 1.56
CA ALA A 14 -9.32 -21.47 2.09
C ALA A 14 -9.29 -19.93 2.00
N LYS A 15 -8.10 -19.33 2.09
CA LYS A 15 -7.90 -17.88 2.08
C LYS A 15 -8.28 -17.25 0.75
N TYR A 16 -7.81 -17.80 -0.37
CA TYR A 16 -8.03 -17.18 -1.67
C TYR A 16 -9.53 -17.06 -2.04
N PRO A 17 -10.37 -18.12 -1.95
CA PRO A 17 -11.81 -18.00 -2.18
C PRO A 17 -12.49 -17.02 -1.22
N TYR A 18 -12.12 -17.02 0.06
CA TYR A 18 -12.67 -16.09 1.04
C TYR A 18 -12.34 -14.62 0.71
N GLU A 19 -11.13 -14.35 0.24
CA GLU A 19 -10.71 -13.00 -0.15
C GLU A 19 -11.38 -12.53 -1.44
N LEU A 20 -11.62 -13.43 -2.41
CA LEU A 20 -12.36 -13.10 -3.64
C LEU A 20 -13.82 -12.74 -3.35
N GLN A 21 -14.46 -13.41 -2.38
CA GLN A 21 -15.85 -13.11 -1.97
C GLN A 21 -16.05 -11.66 -1.52
N ALA A 22 -15.01 -10.99 -1.02
CA ALA A 22 -15.08 -9.59 -0.63
C ALA A 22 -15.22 -8.63 -1.84
N LEU A 23 -14.86 -9.09 -3.04
CA LEU A 23 -14.88 -8.30 -4.28
C LEU A 23 -15.92 -8.81 -5.31
N GLU A 24 -16.53 -9.96 -5.03
CA GLU A 24 -17.53 -10.57 -5.90
C GLU A 24 -18.79 -9.69 -6.02
N GLY A 25 -19.41 -9.67 -7.19
CA GLY A 25 -20.66 -8.92 -7.42
C GLY A 25 -20.48 -7.42 -7.67
N LEU A 26 -19.24 -6.91 -7.71
CA LEU A 26 -18.95 -5.49 -7.93
C LEU A 26 -18.85 -5.09 -9.42
N GLY A 27 -19.27 -5.96 -10.34
CA GLY A 27 -19.20 -5.71 -11.79
C GLY A 27 -17.79 -5.78 -12.38
N LEU A 28 -16.83 -6.32 -11.62
CA LEU A 28 -15.49 -6.63 -12.10
C LEU A 28 -15.49 -7.95 -12.88
N SER A 29 -14.69 -8.01 -13.94
CA SER A 29 -14.36 -9.28 -14.60
C SER A 29 -13.43 -10.11 -13.71
N ASP A 30 -13.35 -11.42 -13.96
CA ASP A 30 -12.48 -12.32 -13.20
C ASP A 30 -11.02 -11.84 -13.15
N LEU A 31 -10.52 -11.27 -14.26
CA LEU A 31 -9.16 -10.73 -14.34
C LEU A 31 -8.97 -9.48 -13.48
N GLU A 32 -9.95 -8.58 -13.44
CA GLU A 32 -9.86 -7.37 -12.61
C GLU A 32 -10.06 -7.68 -11.14
N LEU A 33 -10.90 -8.66 -10.82
CA LEU A 33 -11.12 -9.11 -9.46
C LEU A 33 -9.83 -9.74 -8.90
N ASP A 34 -9.16 -10.59 -9.68
CA ASP A 34 -7.84 -11.16 -9.37
C ASP A 34 -6.76 -10.07 -9.21
N ALA A 35 -6.74 -9.09 -10.12
CA ALA A 35 -5.79 -7.98 -10.10
C ALA A 35 -6.01 -7.03 -8.90
N ALA A 36 -7.26 -6.67 -8.60
CA ALA A 36 -7.62 -5.83 -7.46
C ALA A 36 -7.23 -6.49 -6.14
N LEU A 37 -7.50 -7.78 -5.98
CA LEU A 37 -7.08 -8.54 -4.80
C LEU A 37 -5.55 -8.53 -4.65
N ARG A 38 -4.81 -8.86 -5.71
CA ARG A 38 -3.34 -8.85 -5.68
C ARG A 38 -2.76 -7.47 -5.40
N PHE A 39 -3.38 -6.42 -5.93
CA PHE A 39 -2.96 -5.04 -5.71
C PHE A 39 -3.03 -4.67 -4.22
N VAL A 40 -4.16 -4.96 -3.57
CA VAL A 40 -4.34 -4.73 -2.13
C VAL A 40 -3.37 -5.58 -1.31
N LEU A 41 -3.26 -6.87 -1.60
CA LEU A 41 -2.38 -7.78 -0.88
C LEU A 41 -0.90 -7.38 -1.01
N GLY A 42 -0.45 -6.96 -2.19
CA GLY A 42 0.93 -6.51 -2.41
C GLY A 42 1.29 -5.27 -1.59
N PHE A 43 0.33 -4.34 -1.44
CA PHE A 43 0.49 -3.19 -0.55
C PHE A 43 0.60 -3.61 0.93
N VAL A 44 -0.33 -4.44 1.40
CA VAL A 44 -0.36 -4.91 2.80
C VAL A 44 0.91 -5.68 3.13
N GLU A 45 1.36 -6.56 2.24
CA GLU A 45 2.58 -7.35 2.42
C GLU A 45 3.82 -6.44 2.51
N THR A 46 3.88 -5.40 1.68
CA THR A 46 4.96 -4.40 1.74
C THR A 46 4.98 -3.65 3.06
N CYS A 47 3.81 -3.24 3.56
CA CYS A 47 3.70 -2.59 4.87
C CYS A 47 4.08 -3.54 6.02
N ALA A 48 3.64 -4.80 5.96
CA ALA A 48 3.97 -5.81 6.95
C ALA A 48 5.48 -6.10 7.00
N ARG A 49 6.15 -6.19 5.84
CA ARG A 49 7.61 -6.32 5.76
C ARG A 49 8.33 -5.15 6.41
N ARG A 50 7.91 -3.91 6.13
CA ARG A 50 8.50 -2.70 6.74
C ARG A 50 8.34 -2.69 8.25
N ARG A 51 7.16 -3.01 8.77
CA ARG A 51 6.89 -3.11 10.23
C ARG A 51 7.72 -4.19 10.91
N ARG A 52 7.91 -5.34 10.27
CA ARG A 52 8.80 -6.39 10.79
C ARG A 52 10.25 -5.92 10.82
N GLY A 53 10.73 -5.24 9.78
CA GLY A 53 12.07 -4.64 9.74
C GLY A 53 12.29 -3.68 10.91
N THR A 54 11.37 -2.74 11.14
CA THR A 54 11.48 -1.79 12.27
C THR A 54 11.50 -2.47 13.63
N HIS A 55 10.75 -3.57 13.80
CA HIS A 55 10.70 -4.32 15.07
C HIS A 55 11.98 -5.13 15.32
N LEU A 56 12.60 -5.66 14.27
CA LEU A 56 13.87 -6.37 14.37
C LEU A 56 15.01 -5.39 14.68
N ASP A 57 15.05 -4.23 14.02
CA ASP A 57 16.04 -3.17 14.29
C ASP A 57 15.97 -2.65 15.72
N ALA A 58 14.77 -2.60 16.32
CA ALA A 58 14.56 -2.18 17.70
C ALA A 58 15.00 -3.22 18.75
N ARG A 59 15.16 -4.50 18.35
CA ARG A 59 15.57 -5.60 19.23
C ARG A 59 17.07 -5.90 19.19
N ASP A 60 17.78 -5.40 18.17
CA ASP A 60 19.24 -5.55 18.10
C ASP A 60 19.91 -4.61 19.11
N PRO A 61 20.90 -5.08 19.91
CA PRO A 61 21.65 -4.23 20.81
C PRO A 61 22.39 -3.13 20.04
N PRO A 62 22.58 -1.93 20.64
CA PRO A 62 23.09 -0.74 19.95
C PRO A 62 24.50 -0.90 19.34
N ASP A 63 25.23 -1.94 19.72
CA ASP A 63 26.62 -2.21 19.33
C ASP A 63 26.76 -3.07 18.06
N ARG A 64 25.65 -3.54 17.46
CA ARG A 64 25.72 -4.22 16.16
C ARG A 64 25.67 -3.16 15.05
N PRO A 65 26.69 -3.04 14.17
CA PRO A 65 26.58 -2.18 13.02
C PRO A 65 25.44 -2.72 12.16
N ALA A 66 24.34 -1.97 12.04
CA ALA A 66 23.23 -2.33 11.18
C ALA A 66 23.73 -2.28 9.72
N VAL A 67 24.32 -3.37 9.26
CA VAL A 67 24.70 -3.62 7.87
C VAL A 67 23.43 -4.03 7.13
N VAL A 68 22.51 -3.08 6.96
CA VAL A 68 21.51 -3.08 5.90
C VAL A 68 21.35 -1.63 5.44
N GLY A 69 22.15 -1.26 4.43
CA GLY A 69 21.90 -0.14 3.53
C GLY A 69 21.81 1.27 4.12
N GLY A 70 22.95 1.89 4.44
CA GLY A 70 23.13 3.37 4.41
C GLY A 70 22.33 4.25 5.38
N GLN A 71 21.35 3.72 6.11
CA GLN A 71 20.38 4.54 6.84
C GLN A 71 20.95 5.15 8.13
N ARG A 72 21.94 4.50 8.78
CA ARG A 72 22.50 4.98 10.06
C ARG A 72 23.54 6.09 9.92
N THR A 73 24.22 6.22 8.77
CA THR A 73 25.15 7.35 8.55
C THR A 73 24.41 8.60 8.08
N ALA A 74 23.19 8.48 7.55
CA ALA A 74 22.36 9.62 7.18
C ALA A 74 21.60 10.24 8.38
N ALA A 75 21.34 9.48 9.46
CA ALA A 75 20.64 10.00 10.63
C ALA A 75 21.42 11.12 11.37
N ALA A 76 22.75 11.16 11.22
CA ALA A 76 23.59 12.24 11.76
C ALA A 76 23.87 13.36 10.74
N ALA A 77 23.53 13.17 9.45
CA ALA A 77 23.75 14.14 8.41
C ALA A 77 22.46 14.92 8.14
N HIS A 78 22.38 16.16 8.62
CA HIS A 78 21.32 17.06 8.19
C HIS A 78 21.49 17.30 6.68
N PRO A 79 20.50 16.96 5.83
CA PRO A 79 20.63 17.22 4.41
C PRO A 79 20.81 18.71 4.19
N ASP A 80 21.77 19.09 3.36
CA ASP A 80 22.03 20.49 3.03
C ASP A 80 20.75 21.13 2.48
N ALA A 81 20.19 22.08 3.21
CA ALA A 81 18.94 22.76 2.87
C ALA A 81 19.04 23.58 1.58
N HIS A 82 20.24 24.03 1.21
CA HIS A 82 20.47 24.69 -0.06
C HIS A 82 20.41 23.72 -1.24
N ARG A 83 20.81 22.46 -1.01
CA ARG A 83 20.83 21.41 -2.04
C ARG A 83 19.52 20.63 -2.13
N TYR A 84 18.83 20.41 -1.00
CA TYR A 84 17.62 19.59 -0.90
C TYR A 84 16.49 20.24 -0.10
N PRO A 85 16.02 21.44 -0.50
CA PRO A 85 15.03 22.20 0.26
C PRO A 85 13.70 21.46 0.47
N LEU A 86 13.26 20.66 -0.52
CA LEU A 86 12.04 19.86 -0.40
C LEU A 86 12.19 18.74 0.63
N ALA A 87 13.32 18.01 0.60
CA ALA A 87 13.56 16.90 1.51
C ALA A 87 13.71 17.38 2.95
N VAL A 88 14.41 18.51 3.17
CA VAL A 88 14.49 19.14 4.48
C VAL A 88 13.12 19.56 4.97
N ARG A 89 12.34 20.30 4.17
CA ARG A 89 11.00 20.77 4.59
C ARG A 89 10.07 19.61 4.96
N VAL A 90 9.99 18.58 4.11
CA VAL A 90 9.12 17.42 4.36
C VAL A 90 9.64 16.60 5.54
N GLY A 91 10.95 16.35 5.61
CA GLY A 91 11.57 15.63 6.72
C GLY A 91 11.37 16.32 8.07
N THR A 92 11.51 17.65 8.12
CA THR A 92 11.20 18.45 9.31
C THR A 92 9.73 18.35 9.69
N ALA A 93 8.80 18.44 8.72
CA ALA A 93 7.38 18.30 9.02
C ALA A 93 7.04 16.90 9.58
N VAL A 94 7.58 15.84 8.98
CA VAL A 94 7.40 14.45 9.44
C VAL A 94 8.02 14.25 10.82
N GLY A 95 9.25 14.73 11.02
CA GLY A 95 9.96 14.67 12.30
C GLY A 95 9.21 15.40 13.42
N ASN A 96 8.69 16.59 13.14
CA ASN A 96 7.91 17.35 14.12
C ASN A 96 6.58 16.66 14.45
N ALA A 97 5.89 16.09 13.45
CA ALA A 97 4.59 15.45 13.62
C ALA A 97 4.68 14.10 14.36
N PHE A 98 5.71 13.30 14.10
CA PHE A 98 5.81 11.92 14.59
C PHE A 98 6.95 11.68 15.57
N GLN A 99 7.79 12.68 15.82
CA GLN A 99 9.02 12.55 16.62
C GLN A 99 9.92 11.41 16.11
N ALA A 100 9.89 11.16 14.79
CA ALA A 100 10.59 10.09 14.12
C ALA A 100 10.77 10.43 12.62
N LEU A 101 11.72 9.77 11.95
CA LEU A 101 11.91 9.91 10.50
C LEU A 101 10.75 9.33 9.68
N SER A 102 9.93 8.47 10.27
CA SER A 102 8.72 7.92 9.66
C SER A 102 7.75 7.38 10.70
N ASN A 103 6.49 7.21 10.34
CA ASN A 103 5.49 6.51 11.14
C ASN A 103 4.85 5.39 10.29
N PRO A 104 5.15 4.10 10.57
CA PRO A 104 4.61 2.97 9.81
C PRO A 104 3.08 2.83 9.86
N ASP A 105 2.45 3.21 10.98
CA ASP A 105 0.99 3.22 11.11
C ASP A 105 0.35 4.27 10.22
N HIS A 106 0.88 5.49 10.25
CA HIS A 106 0.42 6.56 9.39
C HIS A 106 0.58 6.20 7.91
N ALA A 107 1.73 5.65 7.51
CA ALA A 107 2.00 5.24 6.14
C ALA A 107 1.04 4.13 5.66
N TYR A 108 0.72 3.17 6.53
CA TYR A 108 -0.26 2.11 6.25
C TYR A 108 -1.66 2.68 6.04
N THR A 109 -2.16 3.49 6.99
CA THR A 109 -3.51 4.04 6.92
C THR A 109 -3.68 4.95 5.71
N PHE A 110 -2.72 5.84 5.46
CA PHE A 110 -2.72 6.70 4.28
C PHE A 110 -2.73 5.86 3.01
N GLY A 111 -1.79 4.90 2.86
CA GLY A 111 -1.66 4.12 1.63
C GLY A 111 -2.87 3.21 1.37
N LEU A 112 -3.41 2.56 2.41
CA LEU A 112 -4.54 1.65 2.27
C LEU A 112 -5.77 2.35 1.68
N GLN A 113 -6.06 3.57 2.13
CA GLN A 113 -7.18 4.35 1.58
C GLN A 113 -7.02 4.54 0.06
N ARG A 114 -5.85 5.00 -0.41
CA ARG A 114 -5.62 5.26 -1.84
C ARG A 114 -5.58 3.98 -2.66
N VAL A 115 -5.07 2.89 -2.07
CA VAL A 115 -5.07 1.57 -2.70
C VAL A 115 -6.48 1.04 -2.89
N LEU A 116 -7.41 1.31 -1.96
CA LEU A 116 -8.81 0.95 -2.11
C LEU A 116 -9.57 1.91 -3.04
N ASP A 117 -9.20 3.19 -3.06
CA ASP A 117 -9.80 4.20 -3.95
C ASP A 117 -9.60 3.85 -5.44
N GLY A 118 -8.48 3.22 -5.80
CA GLY A 118 -8.19 2.79 -7.17
C GLY A 118 -9.24 1.82 -7.76
N PRO A 119 -9.43 0.62 -7.17
CA PRO A 119 -10.49 -0.29 -7.58
C PRO A 119 -11.90 0.31 -7.42
N ALA A 120 -12.13 1.15 -6.40
CA ALA A 120 -13.41 1.80 -6.20
C ALA A 120 -13.81 2.69 -7.38
N ALA A 121 -12.86 3.45 -7.95
CA ALA A 121 -13.11 4.26 -9.15
C ALA A 121 -13.49 3.39 -10.36
N LEU A 122 -12.82 2.26 -10.57
CA LEU A 122 -13.14 1.31 -11.65
C LEU A 122 -14.57 0.76 -11.53
N ILE A 123 -14.97 0.39 -10.30
CA ILE A 123 -16.31 -0.11 -9.99
C ILE A 123 -17.36 0.98 -10.24
N GLN A 124 -17.09 2.22 -9.86
CA GLN A 124 -17.98 3.36 -10.10
C GLN A 124 -18.20 3.61 -11.59
N ASP A 125 -17.13 3.61 -12.39
CA ASP A 125 -17.24 3.82 -13.84
C ASP A 125 -18.05 2.71 -14.53
N ARG A 126 -17.87 1.46 -14.09
CA ARG A 126 -18.67 0.30 -14.51
C ARG A 126 -20.16 0.45 -14.20
N SER A 127 -20.48 0.81 -12.95
CA SER A 127 -21.87 0.98 -12.53
C SER A 127 -22.58 2.07 -13.34
N ARG A 128 -21.87 3.16 -13.68
CA ARG A 128 -22.39 4.24 -14.54
C ARG A 128 -22.59 3.80 -15.99
N ALA A 129 -21.72 2.93 -16.52
CA ALA A 129 -21.91 2.37 -17.85
C ALA A 129 -23.12 1.41 -17.90
N SER A 130 -23.37 0.67 -16.83
CA SER A 130 -24.53 -0.23 -16.70
C SER A 130 -25.86 0.51 -16.55
N PHE A 131 -25.84 1.73 -15.99
CA PHE A 131 -27.01 2.59 -15.83
C PHE A 131 -26.70 3.96 -16.43
N PRO A 132 -26.82 4.12 -17.76
CA PRO A 132 -26.59 5.41 -18.39
C PRO A 132 -27.54 6.44 -17.76
N PRO A 133 -27.06 7.67 -17.48
CA PRO A 133 -27.93 8.71 -16.93
C PRO A 133 -29.09 8.91 -17.90
N CYS A 134 -30.33 8.81 -17.40
CA CYS A 134 -31.51 9.15 -18.18
C CYS A 134 -31.34 10.60 -18.63
N GLY A 135 -31.08 10.79 -19.92
CA GLY A 135 -30.96 12.14 -20.50
C GLY A 135 -32.29 12.88 -20.36
N PRO A 136 -32.29 14.22 -20.33
CA PRO A 136 -33.54 14.95 -20.35
C PRO A 136 -34.29 14.58 -21.64
N GLU A 137 -35.51 14.02 -21.52
CA GLU A 137 -36.43 13.90 -22.64
C GLU A 137 -36.53 15.26 -23.32
N THR A 138 -35.88 15.40 -24.47
CA THR A 138 -36.10 16.54 -25.35
C THR A 138 -37.49 16.41 -25.92
N LEU A 139 -38.46 16.98 -25.20
CA LEU A 139 -39.78 17.29 -25.73
C LEU A 139 -39.60 18.47 -26.71
N ASN A 140 -39.56 18.17 -28.01
CA ASN A 140 -39.90 19.13 -29.05
C ASN A 140 -40.42 18.39 -30.29
#